data_AF-S2KID8-F1
#
_entry.id   AF-S2KID8-F1
#
_cell.length_a   1.000
_cell.length_b   1.000
_cell.length_c   1.000
_cell.angle_alpha   90.00
_cell.angle_beta   90.00
_cell.angle_gamma   90.00
#
_symmetry.space_group_name_H-M   'P 1'
#
loop_
_entity.id
_entity.type
_entity.pdbx_description
1 polymer ?
#
loop_
_entity_poly.entity_id
_entity_poly.type
_entity_poly.pdbx_seq_one_letter_code
_entity_poly.pdbx_strand_id
1 'polypeptide(L)'
;MNHKLLFITLLLLLLLYTHAQDESDEDATSSSSPSSSSTQPASASETNSADESTQPVNEELNNSKNLFSTPPRISDITDMVQVKLYCEIDKQFCGKVEHSLKLAAASFSQVINLKNKIVFQASYYSFCAKTCSNNTYGWGTPSSQFTLISLNEADSNFIYPQALAKQLTLFTDSSNWANYDVAIDINHDMYMNAVNYDKITDWNGTGIPPMGAYWFNTDKSIQDHQVDMQYLILHQMIHGLGMVSSWAPYFSDRNSPFQKLLKGLIVPEDSLKVMTPSPYWFVKHSTGPAYITGFQPNMIFDKFLNLIIPARNETKWLVDFSFDLQSFCVMENNAFIVNFMNSFLNNATQSARAKTIYVSMAQPKTLSFQFSPTCAQSAYYTDPYLNQTYHSIQLMTGPSILEDTSLAEEALYRPGISTSHVDDDYTGTPDFLMTHKFHRGKTLQQLVDEAYASIPEIKYNITEKVYVNVTTVHNTTVGNHTTSANVTTTEERNQTIQYTYKYAIGPGILRILETIGYSTVLTNTNYTTSVIKTNKPNTSCDDSNNNNYYARDDQLVAASSKSDATHSSFVTIYLHLFVFIVSLCTL
;
A
#
# COMPACT_ATOMS: atom_id res chain seq x y z
N MET A 1 -59.95 1.98 -15.43
CA MET A 1 -59.54 3.41 -15.35
C MET A 1 -60.37 4.08 -14.28
N ASN A 2 -59.80 4.26 -13.07
CA ASN A 2 -60.23 5.17 -11.97
C ASN A 2 -59.66 4.72 -10.60
N HIS A 3 -58.36 4.42 -10.53
CA HIS A 3 -57.66 4.27 -9.24
C HIS A 3 -56.27 4.92 -9.20
N LYS A 4 -55.79 5.52 -10.30
CA LYS A 4 -54.49 6.22 -10.34
C LYS A 4 -54.58 7.74 -10.10
N LEU A 5 -55.79 8.31 -10.06
CA LEU A 5 -55.97 9.77 -9.89
C LEU A 5 -56.17 10.20 -8.41
N LEU A 6 -56.46 9.25 -7.50
CA LEU A 6 -56.68 9.57 -6.07
C LEU A 6 -55.39 9.62 -5.24
N PHE A 7 -54.30 9.00 -5.74
CA PHE A 7 -53.01 8.96 -5.02
C PHE A 7 -52.13 10.19 -5.28
N ILE A 8 -52.34 10.89 -6.40
CA ILE A 8 -51.56 12.08 -6.77
C ILE A 8 -52.07 13.33 -6.03
N THR A 9 -53.37 13.39 -5.69
CA THR A 9 -53.95 14.50 -4.92
C THR A 9 -53.65 14.44 -3.42
N LEU A 10 -53.40 13.24 -2.85
CA LEU A 10 -53.05 13.11 -1.42
C LEU A 10 -51.58 13.44 -1.15
N LEU A 11 -50.69 13.24 -2.13
CA LEU A 11 -49.26 13.54 -1.98
C LEU A 11 -48.93 15.04 -2.14
N LEU A 12 -49.73 15.78 -2.92
CA LEU A 12 -49.57 17.23 -3.08
C LEU A 12 -50.11 18.05 -1.88
N LEU A 13 -51.01 17.48 -1.07
CA LEU A 13 -51.54 18.15 0.13
C LEU A 13 -50.63 18.02 1.36
N LEU A 14 -49.74 17.03 1.42
CA LEU A 14 -48.76 16.91 2.53
C LEU A 14 -47.51 17.78 2.33
N LEU A 15 -47.17 18.16 1.11
CA LEU A 15 -45.99 18.98 0.80
C LEU A 15 -46.21 20.50 0.99
N LEU A 16 -47.46 20.93 1.24
CA LEU A 16 -47.80 22.33 1.50
C LEU A 16 -47.91 22.69 3.00
N TYR A 17 -47.65 21.74 3.91
CA TYR A 17 -47.87 21.93 5.35
C TYR A 17 -46.59 22.08 6.21
N THR A 18 -45.39 22.12 5.62
CA THR A 18 -44.13 22.18 6.38
C THR A 18 -43.25 23.42 6.11
N HIS A 19 -43.82 24.49 5.55
CA HIS A 19 -43.14 25.78 5.42
C HIS A 19 -44.08 26.92 5.83
N ALA A 20 -44.15 27.20 7.14
CA ALA A 20 -44.57 28.48 7.70
C ALA A 20 -44.20 28.57 9.19
N GLN A 21 -43.73 29.76 9.60
CA GLN A 21 -43.39 30.23 10.96
C GLN A 21 -41.98 29.80 11.43
N ASP A 22 -41.05 30.71 11.74
CA ASP A 22 -41.20 31.88 12.61
C ASP A 22 -40.17 33.00 12.27
N GLU A 23 -40.64 34.24 12.19
CA GLU A 23 -39.82 35.46 12.32
C GLU A 23 -40.71 36.61 12.81
N SER A 24 -40.31 37.28 13.91
CA SER A 24 -40.62 38.65 14.36
C SER A 24 -40.24 38.77 15.85
N ASP A 25 -39.77 39.86 16.43
CA ASP A 25 -39.12 41.11 15.99
C ASP A 25 -38.65 41.84 17.27
N GLU A 26 -37.92 42.94 17.09
CA GLU A 26 -37.68 44.09 18.00
C GLU A 26 -36.36 44.21 18.80
N ASP A 27 -35.42 44.91 18.15
CA ASP A 27 -34.84 46.22 18.52
C ASP A 27 -34.28 46.50 19.93
N ALA A 28 -32.99 46.87 19.98
CA ALA A 28 -32.55 48.17 20.50
C ALA A 28 -31.09 48.51 20.13
N THR A 29 -30.90 49.78 19.80
CA THR A 29 -29.72 50.50 19.33
C THR A 29 -28.64 50.74 20.39
N SER A 30 -27.36 50.81 20.00
CA SER A 30 -26.55 52.04 20.13
C SER A 30 -25.11 51.88 19.63
N SER A 31 -24.65 52.97 19.03
CA SER A 31 -23.35 53.23 18.42
C SER A 31 -22.19 53.38 19.40
N SER A 32 -20.98 52.96 19.01
CA SER A 32 -19.77 53.82 19.03
C SER A 32 -18.53 53.10 18.46
N SER A 33 -17.91 53.73 17.46
CA SER A 33 -16.45 53.65 17.18
C SER A 33 -15.78 54.81 17.98
N PRO A 34 -14.44 54.91 18.20
CA PRO A 34 -13.40 54.73 17.16
C PRO A 34 -11.95 54.30 17.58
N SER A 35 -11.21 53.84 16.57
CA SER A 35 -9.81 54.18 16.21
C SER A 35 -8.56 53.67 16.97
N SER A 36 -7.51 53.54 16.15
CA SER A 36 -6.05 53.58 16.38
C SER A 36 -5.36 52.22 16.61
N SER A 37 -4.14 51.94 16.14
CA SER A 37 -3.24 52.46 15.09
C SER A 37 -1.96 51.63 15.18
N SER A 38 -1.35 51.29 14.02
CA SER A 38 0.07 50.91 13.78
C SER A 38 0.74 49.84 14.67
N THR A 39 1.54 48.92 14.15
CA THR A 39 2.96 49.20 13.84
C THR A 39 3.57 47.98 13.10
N GLN A 40 4.18 48.24 11.94
CA GLN A 40 5.25 47.43 11.33
C GLN A 40 6.59 47.90 11.92
N PRO A 41 7.70 47.12 11.94
CA PRO A 41 8.43 46.83 10.70
C PRO A 41 9.31 45.55 10.62
N ALA A 42 9.69 45.23 9.37
CA ALA A 42 10.98 44.68 8.85
C ALA A 42 11.46 43.26 9.30
N SER A 43 12.28 42.50 8.57
CA SER A 43 12.76 42.38 7.17
C SER A 43 13.83 41.24 7.21
N ALA A 44 14.13 40.61 6.07
CA ALA A 44 15.16 39.59 5.79
C ALA A 44 14.82 38.15 6.25
N SER A 45 15.08 37.08 5.50
CA SER A 45 16.04 36.87 4.42
C SER A 45 15.52 35.79 3.46
N GLU A 46 15.66 36.03 2.16
CA GLU A 46 15.60 35.03 1.10
C GLU A 46 16.73 34.01 1.28
N THR A 47 16.43 32.71 1.11
CA THR A 47 17.41 31.72 0.64
C THR A 47 16.69 30.54 -0.01
N ASN A 48 16.77 30.54 -1.35
CA ASN A 48 16.85 29.42 -2.29
C ASN A 48 15.99 28.17 -2.04
N SER A 49 14.84 28.16 -2.71
CA SER A 49 14.08 26.98 -3.11
C SER A 49 14.93 26.09 -4.02
N ALA A 50 15.25 24.88 -3.56
CA ALA A 50 15.79 23.82 -4.40
C ALA A 50 14.63 22.98 -4.95
N ASP A 51 14.76 22.65 -6.24
CA ASP A 51 13.91 21.78 -7.05
C ASP A 51 13.47 20.51 -6.33
N GLU A 52 12.15 20.34 -6.22
CA GLU A 52 11.47 19.13 -5.73
C GLU A 52 10.52 18.68 -6.86
N SER A 53 11.03 17.87 -7.78
CA SER A 53 10.22 17.22 -8.82
C SER A 53 10.52 15.72 -8.90
N THR A 54 10.22 15.03 -7.82
CA THR A 54 9.73 13.65 -7.87
C THR A 54 8.39 13.70 -7.16
N GLN A 55 7.28 13.48 -7.85
CA GLN A 55 5.98 13.39 -7.20
C GLN A 55 5.84 12.02 -6.50
N PRO A 56 5.76 11.95 -5.16
CA PRO A 56 4.91 10.98 -4.53
C PRO A 56 3.51 11.60 -4.46
N VAL A 57 2.52 10.90 -5.00
CA VAL A 57 1.14 11.05 -4.52
C VAL A 57 1.17 10.55 -3.07
N ASN A 58 1.64 11.37 -2.14
CA ASN A 58 1.62 11.13 -0.69
C ASN A 58 2.24 12.27 0.14
N GLU A 59 2.98 13.25 -0.36
CA GLU A 59 3.75 14.15 0.53
C GLU A 59 2.90 15.07 1.43
N GLU A 60 1.75 15.57 0.97
CA GLU A 60 0.88 16.42 1.81
C GLU A 60 0.04 15.62 2.82
N LEU A 61 -0.22 14.33 2.55
CA LEU A 61 -0.91 13.43 3.49
C LEU A 61 0.08 12.70 4.43
N ASN A 62 1.34 12.52 4.00
CA ASN A 62 2.44 11.90 4.74
C ASN A 62 3.40 12.91 5.39
N ASN A 63 3.07 14.20 5.44
CA ASN A 63 3.72 15.11 6.37
C ASN A 63 3.22 14.85 7.81
N SER A 64 3.33 13.60 8.25
CA SER A 64 3.24 13.17 9.65
C SER A 64 4.21 13.95 10.53
N LYS A 65 5.30 14.50 9.95
CA LYS A 65 6.20 15.46 10.62
C LYS A 65 5.49 16.70 11.19
N ASN A 66 4.39 17.15 10.59
CA ASN A 66 3.60 18.27 11.13
C ASN A 66 2.47 17.81 12.07
N LEU A 67 2.17 16.51 12.10
CA LEU A 67 1.24 15.90 13.05
C LEU A 67 1.91 15.57 14.38
N PHE A 68 3.23 15.35 14.37
CA PHE A 68 3.99 14.96 15.53
C PHE A 68 5.08 15.97 15.87
N SER A 69 4.93 16.62 17.03
CA SER A 69 5.92 17.43 17.74
C SER A 69 7.13 16.64 18.28
N THR A 70 7.00 15.33 18.51
CA THR A 70 8.08 14.50 19.07
C THR A 70 8.76 13.60 18.03
N PRO A 71 10.09 13.39 18.13
CA PRO A 71 10.79 12.46 17.25
C PRO A 71 10.31 11.02 17.50
N PRO A 72 10.40 10.14 16.49
CA PRO A 72 9.91 8.78 16.62
C PRO A 72 10.77 7.99 17.61
N ARG A 73 10.13 7.07 18.34
CA ARG A 73 10.84 6.05 19.11
C ARG A 73 11.35 4.99 18.15
N ILE A 74 12.66 4.77 18.14
CA ILE A 74 13.31 3.81 17.24
C ILE A 74 13.74 2.58 18.03
N SER A 75 13.54 1.40 17.47
CA SER A 75 14.04 0.16 18.06
C SER A 75 14.44 -0.83 16.97
N ASP A 76 15.66 -1.33 17.08
CA ASP A 76 16.10 -2.48 16.30
C ASP A 76 15.56 -3.75 16.95
N ILE A 77 14.87 -4.57 16.15
CA ILE A 77 14.31 -5.87 16.57
C ILE A 77 15.33 -6.96 16.29
N THR A 78 15.93 -6.89 15.10
CA THR A 78 17.08 -7.67 14.65
C THR A 78 17.96 -6.76 13.80
N ASP A 79 19.12 -7.25 13.36
CA ASP A 79 19.98 -6.50 12.42
C ASP A 79 19.24 -6.19 11.09
N MET A 80 18.23 -7.00 10.75
CA MET A 80 17.47 -6.91 9.50
C MET A 80 16.09 -6.26 9.65
N VAL A 81 15.61 -6.00 10.88
CA VAL A 81 14.27 -5.45 11.12
C VAL A 81 14.33 -4.34 12.16
N GLN A 82 13.87 -3.14 11.78
CA GLN A 82 13.74 -1.99 12.68
C GLN A 82 12.31 -1.48 12.69
N VAL A 83 11.88 -0.94 13.83
CA VAL A 83 10.59 -0.25 13.98
C VAL A 83 10.80 1.21 14.40
N LYS A 84 9.91 2.08 13.93
CA LYS A 84 9.80 3.49 14.29
C LYS A 84 8.36 3.77 14.73
N LEU A 85 8.16 4.40 15.88
CA LEU A 85 6.83 4.79 16.35
C LEU A 85 6.75 6.31 16.56
N TYR A 86 5.83 6.95 15.84
CA TYR A 86 5.31 8.27 16.17
C TYR A 86 4.04 8.12 17.02
N CYS A 87 3.96 8.78 18.17
CA CYS A 87 2.80 8.66 19.05
C CYS A 87 2.70 9.84 20.02
N GLU A 88 1.53 10.47 20.07
CA GLU A 88 1.29 11.71 20.83
C GLU A 88 0.09 11.68 21.77
N ILE A 89 -0.50 10.52 21.99
CA ILE A 89 -1.69 10.41 22.85
C ILE A 89 -1.31 10.51 24.33
N ASP A 90 -0.63 9.51 24.90
CA ASP A 90 -0.01 9.61 26.22
C ASP A 90 1.18 8.65 26.34
N LYS A 91 2.10 8.94 27.25
CA LYS A 91 3.37 8.19 27.39
C LYS A 91 3.17 6.70 27.67
N GLN A 92 2.23 6.35 28.55
CA GLN A 92 1.94 4.97 28.97
C GLN A 92 1.30 4.20 27.81
N PHE A 93 0.30 4.78 27.16
CA PHE A 93 -0.40 4.13 26.06
C PHE A 93 0.48 3.99 24.81
N CYS A 94 1.28 5.01 24.51
CA CYS A 94 2.33 4.92 23.49
C CYS A 94 3.34 3.80 23.80
N GLY A 95 3.66 3.56 25.08
CA GLY A 95 4.50 2.44 25.50
C GLY A 95 3.87 1.07 25.20
N LYS A 96 2.55 0.93 25.36
CA LYS A 96 1.83 -0.31 25.01
C LYS A 96 1.81 -0.54 23.50
N VAL A 97 1.51 0.50 22.71
CA VAL A 97 1.55 0.42 21.24
C VAL A 97 2.95 0.06 20.74
N GLU A 98 3.99 0.70 21.30
CA GLU A 98 5.39 0.40 20.99
C GLU A 98 5.73 -1.08 21.27
N HIS A 99 5.26 -1.61 22.39
CA HIS A 99 5.49 -3.00 22.75
C HIS A 99 4.79 -3.96 21.77
N SER A 100 3.52 -3.72 21.43
CA SER A 100 2.80 -4.51 20.41
C SER A 100 3.47 -4.44 19.03
N LEU A 101 4.00 -3.26 18.65
CA LEU A 101 4.73 -3.08 17.40
C LEU A 101 6.01 -3.93 17.37
N LYS A 102 6.78 -3.96 18.47
CA LYS A 102 7.98 -4.79 18.60
C LYS A 102 7.65 -6.28 18.49
N LEU A 103 6.57 -6.73 19.13
CA LEU A 103 6.14 -8.13 19.05
C LEU A 103 5.69 -8.51 17.64
N ALA A 104 4.90 -7.67 16.96
CA ALA A 104 4.50 -7.92 15.58
C ALA A 104 5.71 -8.02 14.63
N ALA A 105 6.67 -7.09 14.76
CA ALA A 105 7.89 -7.11 13.96
C ALA A 105 8.79 -8.33 14.27
N ALA A 106 8.83 -8.76 15.54
CA ALA A 106 9.52 -10.00 15.91
C ALA A 106 8.85 -11.23 15.27
N SER A 107 7.52 -11.33 15.31
CA SER A 107 6.77 -12.41 14.62
C SER A 107 7.04 -12.41 13.11
N PHE A 108 7.08 -11.25 12.47
CA PHE A 108 7.45 -11.12 11.06
C PHE A 108 8.89 -11.64 10.79
N SER A 109 9.85 -11.25 11.63
CA SER A 109 11.26 -11.65 11.46
C SER A 109 11.52 -13.15 11.62
N GLN A 110 10.59 -13.89 12.23
CA GLN A 110 10.68 -15.33 12.41
C GLN A 110 10.31 -16.13 11.16
N VAL A 111 9.56 -15.54 10.22
CA VAL A 111 8.97 -16.28 9.10
C VAL A 111 9.38 -15.75 7.72
N ILE A 112 9.88 -14.52 7.64
CA ILE A 112 10.38 -13.92 6.39
C ILE A 112 11.91 -13.85 6.41
N ASN A 113 12.55 -14.42 5.39
CA ASN A 113 14.00 -14.35 5.22
C ASN A 113 14.34 -13.04 4.50
N LEU A 114 15.20 -12.19 5.05
CA LEU A 114 15.55 -10.91 4.45
C LEU A 114 16.98 -10.89 3.91
N LYS A 115 17.17 -10.26 2.75
CA LYS A 115 18.48 -9.91 2.20
C LYS A 115 18.91 -8.51 2.65
N ASN A 116 17.95 -7.60 2.74
CA ASN A 116 18.17 -6.20 3.08
C ASN A 116 17.25 -5.76 4.22
N LYS A 117 17.74 -4.86 5.07
CA LYS A 117 17.03 -4.38 6.25
C LYS A 117 15.67 -3.77 5.86
N ILE A 118 14.64 -4.12 6.60
CA ILE A 118 13.30 -3.54 6.50
C ILE A 118 13.03 -2.66 7.73
N VAL A 119 12.45 -1.49 7.47
CA VAL A 119 12.06 -0.52 8.49
C VAL A 119 10.55 -0.32 8.45
N PHE A 120 9.86 -0.69 9.52
CA PHE A 120 8.44 -0.40 9.72
C PHE A 120 8.26 0.90 10.47
N GLN A 121 7.42 1.81 9.96
CA GLN A 121 7.04 3.04 10.64
C GLN A 121 5.56 2.98 11.00
N ALA A 122 5.27 3.08 12.30
CA ALA A 122 3.92 3.20 12.81
C ALA A 122 3.65 4.64 13.32
N SER A 123 2.44 5.13 13.09
CA SER A 123 1.91 6.37 13.64
C SER A 123 0.65 6.05 14.44
N TYR A 124 0.59 6.47 15.70
CA TYR A 124 -0.60 6.33 16.54
C TYR A 124 -1.16 7.69 16.93
N TYR A 125 -2.35 8.02 16.43
CA TYR A 125 -2.96 9.33 16.58
C TYR A 125 -4.49 9.27 16.39
N SER A 126 -5.20 10.33 16.78
CA SER A 126 -6.63 10.51 16.47
C SER A 126 -6.79 10.88 14.99
N PHE A 127 -7.54 10.08 14.22
CA PHE A 127 -7.81 10.41 12.82
C PHE A 127 -8.70 11.66 12.71
N CYS A 128 -9.56 11.90 13.71
CA CYS A 128 -10.35 13.12 13.84
C CYS A 128 -9.55 14.41 14.11
N ALA A 129 -8.23 14.35 14.30
CA ALA A 129 -7.42 15.56 14.40
C ALA A 129 -7.44 16.43 13.12
N LYS A 130 -7.82 15.87 11.96
CA LYS A 130 -7.92 16.60 10.68
C LYS A 130 -9.15 16.22 9.84
N THR A 131 -9.41 14.93 9.65
CA THR A 131 -10.51 14.37 8.83
C THR A 131 -10.96 13.08 9.49
N CYS A 132 -12.18 13.05 10.02
CA CYS A 132 -12.63 11.99 10.91
C CYS A 132 -12.81 10.65 10.19
N SER A 133 -12.26 9.57 10.72
CA SER A 133 -12.54 8.21 10.23
C SER A 133 -12.77 7.29 11.43
N ASN A 134 -13.92 7.45 12.07
CA ASN A 134 -14.18 6.92 13.42
C ASN A 134 -14.24 5.40 13.55
N ASN A 135 -14.49 4.69 12.44
CA ASN A 135 -14.70 3.25 12.43
C ASN A 135 -13.52 2.46 11.86
N THR A 136 -12.48 3.13 11.37
CA THR A 136 -11.29 2.48 10.81
C THR A 136 -10.29 2.21 11.92
N TYR A 137 -9.86 0.96 12.07
CA TYR A 137 -8.83 0.58 13.04
C TYR A 137 -7.46 1.18 12.70
N GLY A 138 -7.14 1.22 11.41
CA GLY A 138 -5.87 1.68 10.88
C GLY A 138 -5.68 1.21 9.43
N TRP A 139 -4.54 1.54 8.83
CA TRP A 139 -4.15 1.04 7.52
C TRP A 139 -2.63 0.85 7.46
N GLY A 140 -2.20 -0.11 6.63
CA GLY A 140 -0.81 -0.39 6.32
C GLY A 140 -0.55 -0.23 4.83
N THR A 141 0.55 0.42 4.47
CA THR A 141 0.83 0.77 3.08
C THR A 141 2.33 0.72 2.78
N PRO A 142 2.72 0.39 1.54
CA PRO A 142 4.08 0.59 1.10
C PRO A 142 4.44 2.08 1.20
N SER A 143 5.60 2.38 1.78
CA SER A 143 6.14 3.75 1.85
C SER A 143 6.35 4.38 0.47
N SER A 144 6.78 3.55 -0.47
CA SER A 144 7.10 3.89 -1.86
C SER A 144 6.96 2.63 -2.70
N GLN A 145 6.90 2.82 -4.01
CA GLN A 145 6.59 1.77 -4.97
C GLN A 145 7.42 1.98 -6.24
N PHE A 146 7.90 0.91 -6.84
CA PHE A 146 8.90 0.97 -7.90
C PHE A 146 8.59 0.00 -9.04
N THR A 147 8.73 0.48 -10.27
CA THR A 147 8.87 -0.40 -11.43
C THR A 147 10.33 -0.80 -11.57
N LEU A 148 10.60 -2.10 -11.54
CA LEU A 148 11.96 -2.64 -11.56
C LEU A 148 12.39 -2.99 -12.98
N ILE A 149 12.77 -1.95 -13.73
CA ILE A 149 13.21 -2.07 -15.12
C ILE A 149 14.60 -2.74 -15.18
N SER A 150 14.81 -3.60 -16.17
CA SER A 150 16.11 -4.24 -16.46
C SER A 150 16.64 -5.19 -15.37
N LEU A 151 15.82 -5.61 -14.41
CA LEU A 151 16.16 -6.71 -13.50
C LEU A 151 15.62 -8.03 -14.05
N ASN A 152 16.45 -9.08 -14.07
CA ASN A 152 16.00 -10.41 -14.50
C ASN A 152 14.99 -10.99 -13.49
N GLU A 153 15.18 -10.63 -12.23
CA GLU A 153 14.45 -11.06 -11.04
C GLU A 153 13.12 -10.30 -10.81
N ALA A 154 12.72 -9.38 -11.71
CA ALA A 154 11.48 -8.62 -11.54
C ALA A 154 10.77 -8.32 -12.86
N ASP A 155 9.45 -8.49 -12.92
CA ASP A 155 8.65 -8.21 -14.11
C ASP A 155 8.41 -6.70 -14.26
N SER A 156 8.96 -6.09 -15.30
CA SER A 156 8.92 -4.64 -15.51
C SER A 156 7.53 -4.09 -15.82
N ASN A 157 6.51 -4.94 -16.02
CA ASN A 157 5.13 -4.49 -16.22
C ASN A 157 4.39 -4.19 -14.92
N PHE A 158 5.00 -4.47 -13.76
CA PHE A 158 4.36 -4.35 -12.46
C PHE A 158 5.13 -3.44 -11.51
N ILE A 159 4.39 -2.95 -10.52
CA ILE A 159 4.88 -2.12 -9.45
C ILE A 159 5.15 -2.97 -8.21
N TYR A 160 6.33 -2.78 -7.62
CA TYR A 160 6.81 -3.49 -6.45
C TYR A 160 6.79 -2.55 -5.24
N PRO A 161 6.27 -2.98 -4.08
CA PRO A 161 6.40 -2.19 -2.85
C PRO A 161 7.87 -2.10 -2.45
N GLN A 162 8.28 -0.98 -1.85
CA GLN A 162 9.69 -0.74 -1.49
C GLN A 162 10.30 -1.89 -0.68
N ALA A 163 9.54 -2.43 0.27
CA ALA A 163 9.96 -3.54 1.12
C ALA A 163 10.42 -4.76 0.29
N LEU A 164 9.73 -5.08 -0.80
CA LEU A 164 10.07 -6.16 -1.72
C LEU A 164 11.15 -5.74 -2.71
N ALA A 165 11.03 -4.54 -3.27
CA ALA A 165 11.97 -4.01 -4.25
C ALA A 165 13.41 -4.04 -3.72
N LYS A 166 13.61 -3.67 -2.46
CA LYS A 166 14.90 -3.76 -1.77
C LYS A 166 15.44 -5.18 -1.67
N GLN A 167 14.61 -6.21 -1.64
CA GLN A 167 15.08 -7.59 -1.60
C GLN A 167 15.49 -8.14 -2.97
N LEU A 168 14.95 -7.56 -4.04
CA LEU A 168 15.19 -7.99 -5.43
C LEU A 168 16.34 -7.23 -6.10
N THR A 169 16.62 -6.01 -5.64
CA THR A 169 17.71 -5.17 -6.18
C THR A 169 19.03 -5.36 -5.43
N LEU A 170 20.13 -5.09 -6.14
CA LEU A 170 21.48 -5.02 -5.56
C LEU A 170 21.79 -3.64 -4.94
N PHE A 171 21.02 -2.60 -5.31
CA PHE A 171 21.29 -1.22 -4.90
C PHE A 171 20.35 -0.79 -3.78
N THR A 172 20.78 -0.96 -2.54
CA THR A 172 19.98 -0.62 -1.36
C THR A 172 20.33 0.73 -0.74
N ASP A 173 21.47 1.30 -1.11
CA ASP A 173 21.89 2.65 -0.73
C ASP A 173 21.62 3.62 -1.89
N SER A 174 20.40 4.15 -1.94
CA SER A 174 19.98 5.17 -2.90
C SER A 174 19.15 6.23 -2.20
N SER A 175 19.32 7.49 -2.60
CA SER A 175 18.46 8.60 -2.18
C SER A 175 17.01 8.44 -2.64
N ASN A 176 16.74 7.52 -3.58
CA ASN A 176 15.40 7.23 -4.08
C ASN A 176 14.58 6.39 -3.08
N TRP A 177 15.20 5.77 -2.08
CA TRP A 177 14.48 5.00 -1.07
C TRP A 177 13.95 5.92 0.02
N ALA A 178 12.68 5.73 0.39
CA ALA A 178 12.17 6.30 1.62
C ALA A 178 12.94 5.74 2.82
N ASN A 179 13.01 6.54 3.89
CA ASN A 179 13.71 6.19 5.14
C ASN A 179 12.96 5.15 5.99
N TYR A 180 11.82 4.66 5.53
CA TYR A 180 11.09 3.50 6.01
C TYR A 180 10.50 2.76 4.81
N ASP A 181 10.16 1.49 4.97
CA ASP A 181 9.68 0.62 3.89
C ASP A 181 8.16 0.43 3.93
N VAL A 182 7.61 0.36 5.13
CA VAL A 182 6.17 0.18 5.39
C VAL A 182 5.69 1.28 6.34
N ALA A 183 4.61 1.95 5.98
CA ALA A 183 3.88 2.87 6.85
C ALA A 183 2.63 2.19 7.41
N ILE A 184 2.37 2.40 8.70
CA ILE A 184 1.20 1.92 9.41
C ILE A 184 0.62 3.10 10.18
N ASP A 185 -0.65 3.40 9.98
CA ASP A 185 -1.37 4.39 10.79
C ASP A 185 -2.45 3.68 11.58
N ILE A 186 -2.56 3.99 12.87
CA ILE A 186 -3.45 3.33 13.81
C ILE A 186 -4.31 4.40 14.49
N ASN A 187 -5.62 4.16 14.51
CA ASN A 187 -6.59 5.16 14.93
C ASN A 187 -6.85 5.15 16.44
N HIS A 188 -6.53 6.23 17.13
CA HIS A 188 -6.88 6.36 18.54
C HIS A 188 -8.40 6.50 18.76
N ASP A 189 -9.15 7.09 17.82
CA ASP A 189 -10.59 7.33 18.00
C ASP A 189 -11.37 6.02 18.11
N MET A 190 -10.94 4.99 17.40
CA MET A 190 -11.54 3.66 17.51
C MET A 190 -11.43 3.10 18.93
N TYR A 191 -10.33 3.37 19.64
CA TYR A 191 -10.20 3.02 21.05
C TYR A 191 -11.26 3.72 21.90
N MET A 192 -11.37 5.05 21.73
CA MET A 192 -12.23 5.91 22.53
C MET A 192 -13.72 5.65 22.26
N ASN A 193 -14.10 5.34 21.03
CA ASN A 193 -15.48 5.07 20.62
C ASN A 193 -16.06 3.81 21.27
N ALA A 194 -15.22 2.86 21.69
CA ALA A 194 -15.66 1.65 22.38
C ALA A 194 -15.62 1.76 23.91
N VAL A 195 -15.23 2.91 24.47
CA VAL A 195 -15.19 3.11 25.92
C VAL A 195 -16.60 3.06 26.50
N ASN A 196 -16.82 2.15 27.44
CA ASN A 196 -18.04 2.07 28.21
C ASN A 196 -17.81 2.62 29.62
N TYR A 197 -18.09 3.91 29.83
CA TYR A 197 -17.87 4.60 31.10
C TYR A 197 -18.66 3.98 32.27
N ASP A 198 -19.83 3.39 32.03
CA ASP A 198 -20.64 2.77 33.09
C ASP A 198 -19.97 1.53 33.70
N LYS A 199 -19.04 0.90 32.97
CA LYS A 199 -18.30 -0.27 33.43
C LYS A 199 -16.96 0.06 34.10
N ILE A 200 -16.59 1.34 34.16
CA ILE A 200 -15.30 1.79 34.67
C ILE A 200 -15.47 2.30 36.10
N THR A 201 -15.09 1.48 37.08
CA THR A 201 -15.20 1.83 38.51
C THR A 201 -13.97 2.57 39.05
N ASP A 202 -12.81 2.41 38.42
CA ASP A 202 -11.51 2.79 38.99
C ASP A 202 -10.79 3.91 38.21
N TRP A 203 -11.48 4.59 37.29
CA TRP A 203 -10.92 5.70 36.52
C TRP A 203 -11.27 7.04 37.14
N ASN A 204 -10.26 7.86 37.41
CA ASN A 204 -10.40 9.15 38.07
C ASN A 204 -10.92 10.27 37.14
N GLY A 205 -11.36 9.94 35.93
CA GLY A 205 -11.83 10.91 34.93
C GLY A 205 -10.73 11.67 34.20
N THR A 206 -9.45 11.29 34.37
CA THR A 206 -8.31 11.95 33.70
C THR A 206 -7.46 10.96 32.92
N GLY A 207 -6.92 11.39 31.77
CA GLY A 207 -6.13 10.54 30.87
C GLY A 207 -6.99 9.60 30.02
N ILE A 208 -6.38 8.53 29.50
CA ILE A 208 -7.07 7.54 28.66
C ILE A 208 -7.80 6.52 29.56
N PRO A 209 -9.09 6.27 29.34
CA PRO A 209 -9.84 5.23 30.05
C PRO A 209 -9.20 3.84 29.85
N PRO A 210 -9.19 2.94 30.84
CA PRO A 210 -8.51 1.65 30.73
C PRO A 210 -9.22 0.63 29.83
N MET A 211 -10.46 0.88 29.41
CA MET A 211 -11.32 -0.08 28.70
C MET A 211 -11.90 0.49 27.40
N GLY A 212 -11.07 0.55 26.36
CA GLY A 212 -11.49 0.86 24.98
C GLY A 212 -11.37 -0.34 24.03
N ALA A 213 -11.40 -0.10 22.71
CA ALA A 213 -11.46 -1.15 21.69
C ALA A 213 -10.20 -2.01 21.56
N TYR A 214 -9.07 -1.58 22.14
CA TYR A 214 -7.79 -2.26 21.99
C TYR A 214 -7.40 -2.99 23.26
N TRP A 215 -6.90 -4.20 23.05
CA TRP A 215 -6.24 -4.99 24.07
C TRP A 215 -4.74 -5.04 23.81
N PHE A 216 -3.96 -4.88 24.87
CA PHE A 216 -2.51 -5.01 24.84
C PHE A 216 -2.08 -6.20 25.69
N ASN A 217 -0.96 -6.84 25.35
CA ASN A 217 -0.49 -8.02 26.08
C ASN A 217 -0.13 -7.78 27.55
N THR A 218 0.07 -6.53 27.96
CA THR A 218 0.29 -6.12 29.35
C THR A 218 -1.01 -5.93 30.13
N ASP A 219 -2.17 -6.01 29.47
CA ASP A 219 -3.47 -5.83 30.10
C ASP A 219 -3.95 -7.12 30.77
N LYS A 220 -5.06 -7.02 31.51
CA LYS A 220 -5.80 -8.18 32.02
C LYS A 220 -6.41 -8.96 30.85
N SER A 221 -7.16 -10.02 31.13
CA SER A 221 -7.85 -10.81 30.10
C SER A 221 -8.61 -9.95 29.09
N ILE A 222 -8.41 -10.25 27.80
CA ILE A 222 -9.10 -9.60 26.70
C ILE A 222 -10.63 -9.72 26.85
N GLN A 223 -11.35 -8.66 26.52
CA GLN A 223 -12.82 -8.62 26.58
C GLN A 223 -13.43 -8.81 25.19
N ASP A 224 -14.66 -9.32 25.14
CA ASP A 224 -15.37 -9.70 23.90
C ASP A 224 -15.48 -8.61 22.82
N HIS A 225 -15.35 -7.34 23.19
CA HIS A 225 -15.41 -6.19 22.28
C HIS A 225 -14.03 -5.71 21.80
N GLN A 226 -12.94 -6.19 22.41
CA GLN A 226 -11.59 -5.71 22.14
C GLN A 226 -10.91 -6.51 21.04
N VAL A 227 -10.05 -5.83 20.29
CA VAL A 227 -9.13 -6.42 19.31
C VAL A 227 -7.72 -6.37 19.87
N ASP A 228 -6.96 -7.45 19.67
CA ASP A 228 -5.54 -7.51 20.02
C ASP A 228 -4.73 -6.54 19.13
N MET A 229 -4.00 -5.61 19.76
CA MET A 229 -3.19 -4.63 19.03
C MET A 229 -2.06 -5.27 18.22
N GLN A 230 -1.45 -6.37 18.68
CA GLN A 230 -0.42 -7.08 17.92
C GLN A 230 -1.03 -7.69 16.65
N TYR A 231 -2.24 -8.25 16.75
CA TYR A 231 -2.99 -8.76 15.59
C TYR A 231 -3.21 -7.65 14.56
N LEU A 232 -3.75 -6.50 15.00
CA LEU A 232 -3.98 -5.35 14.14
C LEU A 232 -2.69 -4.89 13.43
N ILE A 233 -1.61 -4.68 14.17
CA ILE A 233 -0.35 -4.19 13.60
C ILE A 233 0.22 -5.19 12.59
N LEU A 234 0.20 -6.48 12.92
CA LEU A 234 0.73 -7.51 12.03
C LEU A 234 -0.07 -7.58 10.73
N HIS A 235 -1.41 -7.47 10.78
CA HIS A 235 -2.25 -7.38 9.60
C HIS A 235 -1.87 -6.17 8.72
N GLN A 236 -1.69 -4.99 9.32
CA GLN A 236 -1.29 -3.80 8.57
C GLN A 236 0.13 -3.92 7.99
N MET A 237 1.06 -4.61 8.67
CA MET A 237 2.38 -4.92 8.10
C MET A 237 2.25 -5.70 6.79
N ILE A 238 1.38 -6.73 6.72
CA ILE A 238 1.21 -7.56 5.52
C ILE A 238 0.69 -6.73 4.33
N HIS A 239 -0.26 -5.82 4.54
CA HIS A 239 -0.64 -4.87 3.49
C HIS A 239 0.55 -4.03 3.03
N GLY A 240 1.33 -3.50 3.97
CA GLY A 240 2.53 -2.72 3.65
C GLY A 240 3.60 -3.47 2.87
N LEU A 241 3.70 -4.79 3.06
CA LEU A 241 4.63 -5.65 2.32
C LEU A 241 4.21 -5.88 0.86
N GLY A 242 2.99 -5.51 0.46
CA GLY A 242 2.52 -5.61 -0.92
C GLY A 242 1.28 -6.45 -1.13
N MET A 243 0.62 -6.93 -0.08
CA MET A 243 -0.68 -7.58 -0.20
C MET A 243 -1.78 -6.52 -0.38
N VAL A 244 -1.68 -5.78 -1.49
CA VAL A 244 -2.55 -4.67 -1.88
C VAL A 244 -2.74 -4.72 -3.39
N SER A 245 -4.00 -4.66 -3.79
CA SER A 245 -4.47 -4.65 -5.16
C SER A 245 -4.51 -3.23 -5.70
N SER A 246 -4.26 -3.06 -6.99
CA SER A 246 -4.49 -1.78 -7.68
C SER A 246 -5.94 -1.60 -8.08
N TRP A 247 -6.72 -2.68 -8.05
CA TRP A 247 -8.09 -2.73 -8.54
C TRP A 247 -9.08 -2.24 -7.50
N ALA A 248 -9.85 -1.24 -7.90
CA ALA A 248 -10.85 -0.65 -7.05
C ALA A 248 -11.99 0.01 -7.83
N PRO A 249 -13.15 0.18 -7.18
CA PRO A 249 -14.27 0.95 -7.73
C PRO A 249 -14.04 2.47 -7.62
N TYR A 250 -12.92 2.96 -8.18
CA TYR A 250 -12.45 4.35 -8.05
C TYR A 250 -13.52 5.40 -8.32
N PHE A 251 -14.44 5.14 -9.25
CA PHE A 251 -15.43 6.12 -9.68
C PHE A 251 -16.81 5.96 -9.05
N SER A 252 -17.10 4.84 -8.38
CA SER A 252 -18.39 4.58 -7.74
C SER A 252 -18.35 4.50 -6.22
N ASP A 253 -17.17 4.30 -5.61
CA ASP A 253 -17.03 4.29 -4.16
C ASP A 253 -17.29 5.68 -3.58
N ARG A 254 -18.18 5.78 -2.58
CA ARG A 254 -18.60 7.04 -1.96
C ARG A 254 -17.48 7.72 -1.18
N ASN A 255 -16.49 6.96 -0.71
CA ASN A 255 -15.32 7.50 -0.03
C ASN A 255 -14.28 8.01 -1.04
N SER A 256 -14.42 7.69 -2.33
CA SER A 256 -13.51 8.15 -3.36
C SER A 256 -13.61 9.65 -3.61
N PRO A 257 -12.48 10.39 -3.66
CA PRO A 257 -12.49 11.76 -4.14
C PRO A 257 -12.95 11.86 -5.60
N PHE A 258 -12.68 10.85 -6.43
CA PHE A 258 -13.11 10.85 -7.83
C PHE A 258 -14.63 10.74 -7.96
N GLN A 259 -15.29 9.92 -7.13
CA GLN A 259 -16.74 9.83 -7.11
C GLN A 259 -17.35 11.17 -6.69
N LYS A 260 -16.81 11.81 -5.64
CA LYS A 260 -17.28 13.13 -5.17
C LYS A 260 -17.20 14.19 -6.28
N LEU A 261 -16.14 14.16 -7.10
CA LEU A 261 -15.98 15.09 -8.23
C LEU A 261 -16.93 14.80 -9.41
N LEU A 262 -17.38 13.56 -9.58
CA LEU A 262 -18.24 13.14 -10.69
C LEU A 262 -19.73 13.10 -10.35
N LYS A 263 -20.06 13.14 -9.06
CA LYS A 263 -21.44 13.03 -8.56
C LYS A 263 -22.34 14.09 -9.19
N GLY A 264 -23.43 13.65 -9.81
CA GLY A 264 -24.40 14.51 -10.49
C GLY A 264 -23.95 15.04 -11.87
N LEU A 265 -22.69 14.82 -12.27
CA LEU A 265 -22.17 15.23 -13.58
C LEU A 265 -22.19 14.10 -14.62
N ILE A 266 -22.10 12.84 -14.17
CA ILE A 266 -22.23 11.65 -15.02
C ILE A 266 -23.55 10.96 -14.69
N VAL A 267 -24.40 10.79 -15.70
CA VAL A 267 -25.74 10.18 -15.57
C VAL A 267 -25.95 9.04 -16.57
N PRO A 268 -26.61 7.92 -16.17
CA PRO A 268 -26.99 7.58 -14.79
C PRO A 268 -25.75 7.30 -13.92
N GLU A 269 -25.86 7.49 -12.59
CA GLU A 269 -24.76 7.27 -11.64
C GLU A 269 -24.22 5.83 -11.70
N ASP A 270 -25.08 4.86 -12.03
CA ASP A 270 -24.70 3.47 -12.28
C ASP A 270 -23.66 3.31 -13.41
N SER A 271 -23.47 4.31 -14.28
CA SER A 271 -22.41 4.30 -15.28
C SER A 271 -21.01 4.33 -14.65
N LEU A 272 -20.89 4.84 -13.42
CA LEU A 272 -19.64 4.90 -12.66
C LEU A 272 -19.29 3.58 -11.97
N LYS A 273 -20.20 2.59 -11.96
CA LYS A 273 -19.97 1.25 -11.39
C LYS A 273 -19.03 0.44 -12.27
N VAL A 274 -17.75 0.77 -12.19
CA VAL A 274 -16.64 0.16 -12.92
C VAL A 274 -15.51 -0.17 -11.95
N MET A 275 -14.84 -1.29 -12.19
CA MET A 275 -13.63 -1.69 -11.46
C MET A 275 -12.45 -1.43 -12.38
N THR A 276 -11.49 -0.60 -11.94
CA THR A 276 -10.31 -0.21 -12.74
C THR A 276 -9.04 -0.31 -11.91
N PRO A 277 -7.86 -0.38 -12.55
CA PRO A 277 -6.60 -0.06 -11.88
C PRO A 277 -6.59 1.40 -11.41
N SER A 278 -5.58 1.74 -10.61
CA SER A 278 -5.33 3.12 -10.18
C SER A 278 -5.27 4.07 -11.39
N PRO A 279 -5.99 5.21 -11.38
CA PRO A 279 -5.88 6.20 -12.44
C PRO A 279 -4.53 6.93 -12.39
N TYR A 280 -3.96 7.25 -13.56
CA TYR A 280 -2.92 8.29 -13.65
C TYR A 280 -3.60 9.65 -13.51
N TRP A 281 -3.35 10.34 -12.40
CA TRP A 281 -4.01 11.62 -12.13
C TRP A 281 -3.04 12.69 -11.61
N PHE A 282 -3.43 13.95 -11.79
CA PHE A 282 -2.70 15.10 -11.26
C PHE A 282 -3.65 16.28 -11.03
N VAL A 283 -3.17 17.25 -10.24
CA VAL A 283 -3.79 18.58 -10.08
C VAL A 283 -2.77 19.63 -10.51
N LYS A 284 -3.16 20.56 -11.40
CA LYS A 284 -2.22 21.58 -11.93
C LYS A 284 -1.84 22.64 -10.89
N HIS A 285 -2.67 22.83 -9.88
CA HIS A 285 -2.51 23.80 -8.79
C HIS A 285 -2.98 23.18 -7.48
N SER A 286 -2.50 23.70 -6.34
CA SER A 286 -2.77 23.17 -4.99
C SER A 286 -4.27 23.07 -4.63
N THR A 287 -5.14 23.80 -5.32
CA THR A 287 -6.60 23.73 -5.14
C THR A 287 -7.35 23.65 -6.48
N GLY A 288 -6.83 22.86 -7.44
CA GLY A 288 -7.37 22.75 -8.80
C GLY A 288 -8.25 21.51 -9.07
N PRO A 289 -8.90 21.46 -10.25
CA PRO A 289 -9.62 20.27 -10.69
C PRO A 289 -8.66 19.08 -10.90
N ALA A 290 -9.17 17.87 -10.70
CA ALA A 290 -8.43 16.65 -10.99
C ALA A 290 -8.43 16.36 -12.51
N TYR A 291 -7.26 15.95 -12.99
CA TYR A 291 -7.07 15.48 -14.35
C TYR A 291 -6.65 14.01 -14.32
N ILE A 292 -7.17 13.21 -15.25
CA ILE A 292 -6.86 11.79 -15.45
C ILE A 292 -6.47 11.56 -16.91
N THR A 293 -5.32 10.93 -17.15
CA THR A 293 -4.82 10.66 -18.51
C THR A 293 -4.91 9.20 -18.91
N GLY A 294 -5.15 8.28 -17.97
CA GLY A 294 -5.22 6.85 -18.22
C GLY A 294 -5.17 6.05 -16.92
N PHE A 295 -4.71 4.80 -17.00
CA PHE A 295 -4.58 3.89 -15.86
C PHE A 295 -3.12 3.47 -15.63
N GLN A 296 -2.74 3.33 -14.37
CA GLN A 296 -1.40 2.97 -13.93
C GLN A 296 -1.12 1.47 -14.14
N PRO A 297 0.17 1.09 -14.24
CA PRO A 297 0.59 -0.29 -14.06
C PRO A 297 0.11 -0.84 -12.72
N ASN A 298 -0.14 -2.15 -12.67
CA ASN A 298 -0.64 -2.78 -11.46
C ASN A 298 0.49 -3.14 -10.50
N MET A 299 0.15 -3.27 -9.22
CA MET A 299 0.95 -3.93 -8.19
C MET A 299 1.26 -5.38 -8.59
N ILE A 300 2.44 -5.87 -8.19
CA ILE A 300 2.87 -7.24 -8.43
C ILE A 300 1.90 -8.28 -7.85
N PHE A 301 1.14 -7.94 -6.81
CA PHE A 301 0.07 -8.76 -6.27
C PHE A 301 -0.99 -9.10 -7.32
N ASP A 302 -1.38 -8.13 -8.16
CA ASP A 302 -2.45 -8.29 -9.15
C ASP A 302 -2.09 -9.23 -10.30
N LYS A 303 -0.80 -9.46 -10.52
CA LYS A 303 -0.30 -10.38 -11.54
C LYS A 303 -0.89 -11.78 -11.39
N PHE A 304 -1.14 -12.19 -10.15
CA PHE A 304 -1.51 -13.55 -9.80
C PHE A 304 -3.00 -13.72 -9.54
N LEU A 305 -3.80 -12.69 -9.81
CA LEU A 305 -5.23 -12.71 -9.58
C LEU A 305 -5.98 -13.32 -10.76
N ASN A 306 -6.89 -14.24 -10.46
CA ASN A 306 -7.85 -14.83 -11.39
C ASN A 306 -9.26 -14.37 -11.04
N LEU A 307 -9.95 -13.83 -12.04
CA LEU A 307 -11.35 -13.45 -11.96
C LEU A 307 -12.23 -14.53 -12.58
N ILE A 308 -13.17 -15.03 -11.80
CA ILE A 308 -14.28 -15.85 -12.26
C ILE A 308 -15.38 -14.91 -12.77
N ILE A 309 -15.92 -15.19 -13.95
CA ILE A 309 -17.00 -14.45 -14.60
C ILE A 309 -18.20 -15.39 -14.70
N PRO A 310 -19.07 -15.43 -13.68
CA PRO A 310 -20.16 -16.40 -13.61
C PRO A 310 -21.09 -16.34 -14.82
N ALA A 311 -21.38 -15.13 -15.30
CA ALA A 311 -22.27 -14.91 -16.46
C ALA A 311 -21.75 -15.55 -17.76
N ARG A 312 -20.46 -15.87 -17.84
CA ARG A 312 -19.83 -16.52 -19.01
C ARG A 312 -19.26 -17.90 -18.70
N ASN A 313 -19.36 -18.36 -17.45
CA ASN A 313 -18.68 -19.56 -16.96
C ASN A 313 -17.20 -19.60 -17.37
N GLU A 314 -16.50 -18.49 -17.16
CA GLU A 314 -15.13 -18.27 -17.63
C GLU A 314 -14.26 -17.80 -16.47
N THR A 315 -13.00 -18.23 -16.44
CA THR A 315 -11.97 -17.72 -15.53
C THR A 315 -10.86 -17.08 -16.33
N LYS A 316 -10.47 -15.85 -15.98
CA LYS A 316 -9.40 -15.11 -16.65
C LYS A 316 -8.42 -14.54 -15.66
N TRP A 317 -7.17 -14.40 -16.10
CA TRP A 317 -6.20 -13.61 -15.36
C TRP A 317 -6.60 -12.14 -15.38
N LEU A 318 -6.55 -11.51 -14.21
CA LEU A 318 -6.90 -10.11 -14.07
C LEU A 318 -5.90 -9.19 -14.81
N VAL A 319 -4.67 -9.67 -15.03
CA VAL A 319 -3.66 -8.99 -15.84
C VAL A 319 -4.12 -8.74 -17.29
N ASP A 320 -4.89 -9.64 -17.89
CA ASP A 320 -5.38 -9.48 -19.26
C ASP A 320 -6.26 -8.25 -19.37
N PHE A 321 -7.16 -8.07 -18.39
CA PHE A 321 -7.98 -6.87 -18.29
C PHE A 321 -7.15 -5.62 -18.00
N SER A 322 -6.06 -5.76 -17.24
CA SER A 322 -5.19 -4.64 -16.86
C SER A 322 -4.55 -4.02 -18.08
N PHE A 323 -3.96 -4.83 -18.96
CA PHE A 323 -3.33 -4.34 -20.18
C PHE A 323 -4.34 -3.73 -21.15
N ASP A 324 -5.53 -4.31 -21.26
CA ASP A 324 -6.60 -3.72 -22.05
C ASP A 324 -7.01 -2.35 -21.53
N LEU A 325 -7.12 -2.16 -20.22
CA LEU A 325 -7.46 -0.84 -19.64
C LEU A 325 -6.29 0.14 -19.74
N GLN A 326 -5.06 -0.28 -19.50
CA GLN A 326 -3.86 0.56 -19.65
C GLN A 326 -3.64 1.05 -21.10
N SER A 327 -4.20 0.35 -22.10
CA SER A 327 -4.22 0.81 -23.49
C SER A 327 -5.16 2.00 -23.75
N PHE A 328 -5.94 2.42 -22.76
CA PHE A 328 -6.79 3.61 -22.83
C PHE A 328 -6.11 4.81 -22.17
N CYS A 329 -5.87 5.84 -22.98
CA CYS A 329 -5.37 7.13 -22.51
C CYS A 329 -6.00 8.29 -23.28
N VAL A 330 -5.91 9.48 -22.71
CA VAL A 330 -6.36 10.73 -23.33
C VAL A 330 -5.27 11.79 -23.24
N MET A 331 -5.25 12.69 -24.23
CA MET A 331 -4.38 13.87 -24.22
C MET A 331 -4.81 14.86 -23.13
N GLU A 332 -3.90 15.76 -22.71
CA GLU A 332 -4.15 16.73 -21.63
C GLU A 332 -5.44 17.55 -21.78
N ASN A 333 -5.80 17.92 -23.01
CA ASN A 333 -7.03 18.69 -23.27
C ASN A 333 -8.32 17.93 -22.92
N ASN A 334 -8.28 16.60 -22.93
CA ASN A 334 -9.38 15.71 -22.56
C ASN A 334 -9.19 15.10 -21.16
N ALA A 335 -8.10 15.43 -20.47
CA ALA A 335 -7.77 14.82 -19.18
C ALA A 335 -8.62 15.34 -18.03
N PHE A 336 -9.34 16.45 -18.17
CA PHE A 336 -10.26 16.89 -17.11
C PHE A 336 -11.22 15.75 -16.75
N ILE A 337 -11.36 15.42 -15.47
CA ILE A 337 -11.97 14.16 -15.02
C ILE A 337 -13.33 13.84 -15.64
N VAL A 338 -14.19 14.83 -15.85
CA VAL A 338 -15.50 14.65 -16.51
C VAL A 338 -15.34 14.27 -17.98
N ASN A 339 -14.43 14.93 -18.70
CA ASN A 339 -14.13 14.64 -20.11
C ASN A 339 -13.46 13.26 -20.26
N PHE A 340 -12.54 12.93 -19.36
CA PHE A 340 -11.92 11.61 -19.30
C PHE A 340 -13.00 10.54 -19.12
N MET A 341 -13.88 10.69 -18.13
CA MET A 341 -14.92 9.70 -17.85
C MET A 341 -15.93 9.57 -18.99
N ASN A 342 -16.35 10.68 -19.61
CA ASN A 342 -17.19 10.62 -20.81
C ASN A 342 -16.49 9.86 -21.94
N SER A 343 -15.20 10.12 -22.17
CA SER A 343 -14.42 9.43 -23.20
C SER A 343 -14.27 7.94 -22.91
N PHE A 344 -14.00 7.59 -21.64
CA PHE A 344 -13.85 6.22 -21.18
C PHE A 344 -15.15 5.44 -21.30
N LEU A 345 -16.26 6.00 -20.78
CA LEU A 345 -17.57 5.34 -20.81
C LEU A 345 -18.13 5.19 -22.22
N ASN A 346 -17.78 6.10 -23.14
CA ASN A 346 -18.13 5.97 -24.56
C ASN A 346 -17.25 4.99 -25.31
N ASN A 347 -16.10 4.58 -24.76
CA ASN A 347 -15.31 3.50 -25.30
C ASN A 347 -15.94 2.15 -24.92
N ALA A 348 -16.68 1.57 -25.87
CA ALA A 348 -17.43 0.32 -25.67
C ALA A 348 -16.55 -0.89 -25.33
N THR A 349 -15.25 -0.88 -25.62
CA THR A 349 -14.37 -2.02 -25.35
C THR A 349 -13.85 -1.97 -23.91
N GLN A 350 -13.11 -0.94 -23.54
CA GLN A 350 -12.48 -0.84 -22.22
C GLN A 350 -13.52 -0.64 -21.11
N SER A 351 -14.53 0.21 -21.29
CA SER A 351 -15.55 0.41 -20.25
C SER A 351 -16.41 -0.82 -20.00
N ALA A 352 -16.77 -1.60 -21.04
CA ALA A 352 -17.53 -2.84 -20.88
C ALA A 352 -16.74 -3.90 -20.12
N ARG A 353 -15.41 -3.96 -20.33
CA ARG A 353 -14.51 -4.82 -19.55
C ARG A 353 -14.48 -4.39 -18.09
N ALA A 354 -14.29 -3.10 -17.80
CA ALA A 354 -14.30 -2.59 -16.42
C ALA A 354 -15.64 -2.85 -15.70
N LYS A 355 -16.78 -2.74 -16.41
CA LYS A 355 -18.11 -3.13 -15.90
C LYS A 355 -18.23 -4.62 -15.64
N THR A 356 -17.68 -5.45 -16.53
CA THR A 356 -17.68 -6.91 -16.34
C THR A 356 -16.94 -7.28 -15.06
N ILE A 357 -15.79 -6.67 -14.80
CA ILE A 357 -15.00 -6.90 -13.58
C ILE A 357 -15.79 -6.46 -12.35
N TYR A 358 -16.41 -5.27 -12.39
CA TYR A 358 -17.25 -4.79 -11.29
C TYR A 358 -18.37 -5.77 -10.95
N VAL A 359 -19.13 -6.22 -11.96
CA VAL A 359 -20.25 -7.15 -11.76
C VAL A 359 -19.77 -8.50 -11.22
N SER A 360 -18.63 -9.01 -11.70
CA SER A 360 -18.05 -10.24 -11.19
C SER A 360 -17.59 -10.10 -9.74
N MET A 361 -16.83 -9.05 -9.40
CA MET A 361 -16.34 -8.80 -8.04
C MET A 361 -17.45 -8.40 -7.06
N ALA A 362 -18.62 -8.00 -7.54
CA ALA A 362 -19.81 -7.80 -6.72
C ALA A 362 -20.44 -9.11 -6.25
N GLN A 363 -20.02 -10.26 -6.80
CA GLN A 363 -20.45 -11.58 -6.35
C GLN A 363 -19.42 -12.18 -5.38
N PRO A 364 -19.85 -12.93 -4.35
CA PRO A 364 -18.93 -13.63 -3.46
C PRO A 364 -18.06 -14.65 -4.20
N LYS A 365 -16.82 -14.81 -3.72
CA LYS A 365 -15.88 -15.85 -4.15
C LYS A 365 -15.55 -15.87 -5.65
N THR A 366 -15.38 -14.69 -6.25
CA THR A 366 -15.07 -14.56 -7.69
C THR A 366 -13.63 -14.16 -7.99
N LEU A 367 -12.82 -13.83 -6.98
CA LEU A 367 -11.42 -13.45 -7.15
C LEU A 367 -10.49 -14.40 -6.40
N SER A 368 -9.65 -15.15 -7.09
CA SER A 368 -8.68 -16.05 -6.45
C SER A 368 -7.26 -15.61 -6.72
N PHE A 369 -6.38 -15.76 -5.74
CA PHE A 369 -4.95 -15.62 -5.93
C PHE A 369 -4.35 -16.98 -6.28
N GLN A 370 -3.70 -17.06 -7.43
CA GLN A 370 -3.09 -18.29 -7.95
C GLN A 370 -1.62 -18.35 -7.55
N PHE A 371 -1.23 -19.42 -6.85
CA PHE A 371 0.16 -19.55 -6.43
C PHE A 371 1.05 -19.99 -7.57
N SER A 372 2.22 -19.36 -7.66
CA SER A 372 3.23 -19.78 -8.63
C SER A 372 4.02 -20.99 -8.13
N PRO A 373 4.56 -21.82 -9.05
CA PRO A 373 5.50 -22.85 -8.67
C PRO A 373 6.72 -22.27 -7.94
N THR A 374 7.16 -22.94 -6.88
CA THR A 374 8.41 -22.61 -6.16
C THR A 374 9.44 -23.73 -6.31
N CYS A 375 10.54 -23.70 -5.54
CA CYS A 375 11.52 -24.78 -5.53
C CYS A 375 10.88 -26.11 -5.09
N ALA A 376 11.31 -27.23 -5.67
CA ALA A 376 10.78 -28.55 -5.38
C ALA A 376 11.03 -28.99 -3.91
N GLN A 377 12.02 -28.38 -3.26
CA GLN A 377 12.36 -28.61 -1.85
C GLN A 377 11.51 -27.78 -0.87
N SER A 378 10.60 -26.95 -1.37
CA SER A 378 9.68 -26.18 -0.57
C SER A 378 8.77 -27.08 0.27
N ALA A 379 8.46 -26.65 1.50
CA ALA A 379 7.50 -27.30 2.36
C ALA A 379 6.13 -27.44 1.68
N TYR A 380 5.75 -26.52 0.79
CA TYR A 380 4.49 -26.62 0.04
C TYR A 380 4.42 -27.82 -0.90
N TYR A 381 5.53 -28.44 -1.27
CA TYR A 381 5.53 -29.65 -2.09
C TYR A 381 5.89 -30.91 -1.30
N THR A 382 6.67 -30.77 -0.24
CA THR A 382 7.11 -31.91 0.57
C THR A 382 6.15 -32.25 1.70
N ASP A 383 5.40 -31.27 2.21
CA ASP A 383 4.35 -31.49 3.22
C ASP A 383 3.02 -31.89 2.54
N PRO A 384 2.40 -33.03 2.90
CA PRO A 384 1.17 -33.49 2.26
C PRO A 384 -0.01 -32.53 2.41
N TYR A 385 -0.15 -31.91 3.59
CA TYR A 385 -1.27 -31.00 3.85
C TYR A 385 -1.10 -29.72 3.04
N LEU A 386 0.10 -29.14 3.05
CA LEU A 386 0.35 -27.91 2.30
C LEU A 386 0.19 -28.11 0.80
N ASN A 387 0.71 -29.22 0.27
CA ASN A 387 0.64 -29.54 -1.15
C ASN A 387 -0.80 -29.65 -1.64
N GLN A 388 -1.70 -30.22 -0.85
CA GLN A 388 -3.11 -30.33 -1.23
C GLN A 388 -3.90 -29.02 -1.06
N THR A 389 -3.57 -28.23 -0.05
CA THR A 389 -4.42 -27.12 0.41
C THR A 389 -4.09 -25.80 -0.27
N TYR A 390 -2.80 -25.54 -0.55
CA TYR A 390 -2.32 -24.23 -0.98
C TYR A 390 -1.94 -24.22 -2.46
N HIS A 391 -2.90 -24.53 -3.32
CA HIS A 391 -2.80 -24.32 -4.77
C HIS A 391 -3.31 -22.95 -5.21
N SER A 392 -4.33 -22.43 -4.51
CA SER A 392 -4.86 -21.08 -4.67
C SER A 392 -5.53 -20.66 -3.37
N ILE A 393 -5.72 -19.35 -3.17
CA ILE A 393 -6.49 -18.83 -2.05
C ILE A 393 -7.59 -17.90 -2.56
N GLN A 394 -8.79 -18.05 -2.01
CA GLN A 394 -9.94 -17.23 -2.38
C GLN A 394 -9.82 -15.87 -1.68
N LEU A 395 -9.91 -14.79 -2.45
CA LEU A 395 -9.97 -13.43 -1.93
C LEU A 395 -11.40 -13.00 -1.71
N MET A 396 -11.58 -12.04 -0.81
CA MET A 396 -12.88 -11.49 -0.49
C MET A 396 -13.44 -10.69 -1.66
N THR A 397 -14.64 -11.07 -2.07
CA THR A 397 -15.47 -10.34 -3.04
C THR A 397 -16.92 -10.38 -2.58
N GLY A 398 -17.77 -9.56 -3.19
CA GLY A 398 -19.18 -9.48 -2.84
C GLY A 398 -19.64 -8.06 -2.51
N PRO A 399 -20.93 -7.90 -2.20
CA PRO A 399 -21.52 -6.58 -1.93
C PRO A 399 -20.87 -5.89 -0.72
N SER A 400 -20.43 -6.67 0.27
CA SER A 400 -19.76 -6.16 1.47
C SER A 400 -18.35 -5.61 1.23
N ILE A 401 -17.80 -5.69 0.01
CA ILE A 401 -16.53 -5.05 -0.33
C ILE A 401 -16.74 -3.82 -1.22
N LEU A 402 -17.80 -3.81 -2.04
CA LEU A 402 -18.08 -2.73 -2.98
C LEU A 402 -19.09 -1.70 -2.47
N GLU A 403 -19.95 -2.11 -1.54
CA GLU A 403 -21.06 -1.32 -1.01
C GLU A 403 -21.05 -1.28 0.52
N ASP A 404 -19.92 -1.58 1.17
CA ASP A 404 -19.85 -1.55 2.64
C ASP A 404 -20.10 -0.14 3.17
N THR A 405 -21.29 0.04 3.71
CA THR A 405 -21.75 1.27 4.35
C THR A 405 -21.30 1.38 5.80
N SER A 406 -20.70 0.32 6.38
CA SER A 406 -20.15 0.35 7.74
C SER A 406 -18.81 1.09 7.83
N LEU A 407 -18.12 1.24 6.69
CA LEU A 407 -17.12 2.27 6.44
C LEU A 407 -17.86 3.59 6.21
N ALA A 408 -18.39 4.14 7.30
CA ALA A 408 -19.12 5.40 7.33
C ALA A 408 -18.37 6.50 6.58
N GLU A 409 -19.15 7.48 6.10
CA GLU A 409 -18.70 8.71 5.47
C GLU A 409 -17.39 9.20 6.11
N GLU A 410 -16.35 9.40 5.29
CA GLU A 410 -15.02 9.92 5.68
C GLU A 410 -13.92 8.87 5.99
N ALA A 411 -14.06 7.62 5.55
CA ALA A 411 -12.89 6.72 5.48
C ALA A 411 -11.82 7.26 4.51
N LEU A 412 -10.57 7.37 4.97
CA LEU A 412 -9.43 7.71 4.14
C LEU A 412 -9.30 6.68 3.00
N TYR A 413 -9.51 7.17 1.78
CA TYR A 413 -9.77 6.33 0.62
C TYR A 413 -8.51 5.63 0.10
N ARG A 414 -8.38 4.33 0.38
CA ARG A 414 -7.41 3.43 -0.27
C ARG A 414 -8.13 2.14 -0.72
N PRO A 415 -8.89 2.22 -1.82
CA PRO A 415 -9.87 1.19 -2.16
C PRO A 415 -9.23 -0.14 -2.59
N GLY A 416 -7.97 -0.13 -3.03
CA GLY A 416 -7.23 -1.36 -3.34
C GLY A 416 -7.02 -2.29 -2.14
N ILE A 417 -7.11 -1.76 -0.91
CA ILE A 417 -6.99 -2.57 0.31
C ILE A 417 -8.24 -3.43 0.52
N SER A 418 -9.44 -2.93 0.19
CA SER A 418 -10.68 -3.68 0.44
C SER A 418 -10.73 -4.99 -0.35
N THR A 419 -10.17 -5.00 -1.56
CA THR A 419 -10.07 -6.19 -2.43
C THR A 419 -8.87 -7.09 -2.13
N SER A 420 -8.10 -6.79 -1.08
CA SER A 420 -6.84 -7.49 -0.73
C SER A 420 -6.91 -8.30 0.56
N HIS A 421 -8.11 -8.75 0.92
CA HIS A 421 -8.35 -9.67 2.03
C HIS A 421 -8.58 -11.07 1.51
N VAL A 422 -8.20 -12.08 2.30
CA VAL A 422 -8.67 -13.45 2.07
C VAL A 422 -10.15 -13.54 2.45
N ASP A 423 -10.88 -14.47 1.84
CA ASP A 423 -12.30 -14.65 2.12
C ASP A 423 -12.56 -14.92 3.62
N ASP A 424 -13.70 -14.46 4.15
CA ASP A 424 -14.02 -14.63 5.57
C ASP A 424 -14.18 -16.12 5.97
N ASP A 425 -14.31 -17.06 5.02
CA ASP A 425 -14.20 -18.50 5.29
C ASP A 425 -12.87 -18.90 5.96
N TYR A 426 -11.80 -18.10 5.79
CA TYR A 426 -10.49 -18.36 6.40
C TYR A 426 -10.39 -17.95 7.88
N THR A 427 -11.44 -17.35 8.45
CA THR A 427 -11.53 -16.89 9.86
C THR A 427 -11.18 -17.99 10.87
N GLY A 428 -11.49 -19.25 10.59
CA GLY A 428 -11.17 -20.40 11.46
C GLY A 428 -9.89 -21.14 11.11
N THR A 429 -9.08 -20.62 10.19
CA THR A 429 -7.91 -21.30 9.62
C THR A 429 -6.62 -20.57 9.99
N PRO A 430 -5.44 -21.16 9.77
CA PRO A 430 -4.16 -20.47 9.99
C PRO A 430 -4.00 -19.14 9.24
N ASP A 431 -4.79 -18.90 8.18
CA ASP A 431 -4.75 -17.71 7.34
C ASP A 431 -5.72 -16.61 7.77
N PHE A 432 -6.27 -16.69 9.00
CA PHE A 432 -7.19 -15.69 9.56
C PHE A 432 -6.64 -14.27 9.57
N LEU A 433 -5.31 -14.09 9.58
CA LEU A 433 -4.66 -12.80 9.77
C LEU A 433 -5.08 -11.75 8.74
N MET A 434 -5.41 -12.17 7.51
CA MET A 434 -5.76 -11.29 6.41
C MET A 434 -7.25 -11.36 6.01
N THR A 435 -8.12 -11.85 6.89
CA THR A 435 -9.57 -11.71 6.68
C THR A 435 -9.98 -10.24 6.88
N HIS A 436 -11.16 -9.89 6.39
CA HIS A 436 -11.65 -8.51 6.44
C HIS A 436 -12.06 -8.07 7.84
N LYS A 437 -12.42 -9.01 8.72
CA LYS A 437 -12.89 -8.71 10.08
C LYS A 437 -11.92 -9.20 11.14
N PHE A 438 -11.49 -8.28 11.99
CA PHE A 438 -10.77 -8.64 13.20
C PHE A 438 -11.65 -9.45 14.16
N HIS A 439 -11.11 -10.57 14.63
CA HIS A 439 -11.62 -11.30 15.78
C HIS A 439 -11.55 -10.44 17.03
N ARG A 440 -12.68 -10.34 17.73
CA ARG A 440 -12.77 -9.66 19.02
C ARG A 440 -12.80 -10.68 20.15
N GLY A 441 -12.35 -10.29 21.35
CA GLY A 441 -12.38 -11.16 22.53
C GLY A 441 -11.36 -12.27 22.54
N LYS A 442 -10.41 -12.29 21.59
CA LYS A 442 -9.34 -13.29 21.51
C LYS A 442 -8.00 -12.63 21.27
N THR A 443 -7.00 -13.06 22.01
CA THR A 443 -5.60 -12.70 21.78
C THR A 443 -5.10 -13.35 20.49
N LEU A 444 -4.06 -12.78 19.89
CA LEU A 444 -3.43 -13.35 18.69
C LEU A 444 -2.94 -14.78 18.93
N GLN A 445 -2.38 -15.05 20.12
CA GLN A 445 -1.91 -16.37 20.48
C GLN A 445 -3.05 -17.40 20.57
N GLN A 446 -4.20 -17.03 21.14
CA GLN A 446 -5.37 -17.90 21.18
C GLN A 446 -5.86 -18.24 19.75
N LEU A 447 -5.90 -17.25 18.85
CA LEU A 447 -6.29 -17.49 17.46
C LEU A 447 -5.33 -18.45 16.75
N VAL A 448 -4.02 -18.27 16.96
CA VAL A 448 -3.00 -19.21 16.44
C VAL A 448 -3.18 -20.61 17.03
N ASP A 449 -3.37 -20.73 18.33
CA ASP A 449 -3.52 -22.04 18.97
C ASP A 449 -4.77 -22.78 18.49
N GLU A 450 -5.89 -22.08 18.36
CA GLU A 450 -7.15 -22.63 17.86
C GLU A 450 -7.05 -23.05 16.38
N ALA A 451 -6.50 -22.19 15.52
CA ALA A 451 -6.37 -22.45 14.10
C ALA A 451 -5.51 -23.71 13.83
N TYR A 452 -4.37 -23.81 14.51
CA TYR A 452 -3.44 -24.94 14.33
C TYR A 452 -3.86 -26.23 15.06
N ALA A 453 -4.79 -26.16 16.01
CA ALA A 453 -5.34 -27.37 16.66
C ALA A 453 -6.18 -28.23 15.70
N SER A 454 -6.65 -27.64 14.59
CA SER A 454 -7.56 -28.29 13.63
C SER A 454 -6.85 -28.91 12.43
N ILE A 455 -5.54 -28.75 12.30
CA ILE A 455 -4.76 -29.21 11.13
C ILE A 455 -3.57 -30.09 11.55
N PRO A 456 -3.02 -30.90 10.63
CA PRO A 456 -1.77 -31.62 10.88
C PRO A 456 -0.60 -30.68 11.19
N GLU A 457 0.40 -31.19 11.91
CA GLU A 457 1.66 -30.46 12.11
C GLU A 457 2.34 -30.19 10.77
N ILE A 458 2.61 -28.91 10.50
CA ILE A 458 3.41 -28.49 9.34
C ILE A 458 4.87 -28.49 9.77
N LYS A 459 5.71 -29.26 9.07
CA LYS A 459 7.14 -29.33 9.36
C LYS A 459 7.95 -28.70 8.24
N TYR A 460 9.01 -27.98 8.61
CA TYR A 460 9.92 -27.37 7.67
C TYR A 460 11.36 -27.43 8.18
N ASN A 461 12.30 -27.32 7.26
CA ASN A 461 13.71 -27.50 7.53
C ASN A 461 14.46 -26.18 7.29
N ILE A 462 15.27 -25.76 8.26
CA ILE A 462 16.23 -24.67 8.09
C ILE A 462 17.63 -25.27 8.04
N THR A 463 18.41 -24.86 7.05
CA THR A 463 19.84 -25.17 6.99
C THR A 463 20.61 -24.01 7.59
N GLU A 464 21.19 -24.24 8.76
CA GLU A 464 22.05 -23.30 9.45
C GLU A 464 23.52 -23.67 9.26
N LYS A 465 24.38 -22.66 9.33
CA LYS A 465 25.82 -22.86 9.30
C LYS A 465 26.34 -22.97 10.73
N VAL A 466 26.90 -24.12 11.07
CA VAL A 466 27.49 -24.39 12.37
C VAL A 466 29.00 -24.56 12.25
N TYR A 467 29.73 -23.98 13.21
CA TYR A 467 31.16 -24.10 13.30
C TYR A 467 31.52 -25.28 14.20
N VAL A 468 32.17 -26.29 13.63
CA VAL A 468 32.60 -27.49 14.35
C VAL A 468 34.11 -27.54 14.43
N ASN A 469 34.64 -27.85 15.61
CA ASN A 469 36.07 -28.03 15.81
C ASN A 469 36.47 -29.44 15.39
N VAL A 470 37.21 -29.55 14.30
CA VAL A 470 37.73 -30.81 13.77
C VAL A 470 39.18 -30.94 14.19
N THR A 471 39.51 -31.99 14.92
CA THR A 471 40.90 -32.28 15.30
C THR A 471 41.44 -33.34 14.36
N THR A 472 42.41 -32.97 13.53
CA THR A 472 43.16 -33.89 12.68
C THR A 472 44.49 -34.22 13.35
N VAL A 473 44.81 -35.52 13.39
CA VAL A 473 46.10 -35.99 13.90
C VAL A 473 47.06 -36.07 12.72
N HIS A 474 48.09 -35.24 12.73
CA HIS A 474 49.17 -35.29 11.76
C HIS A 474 50.33 -36.10 12.33
N ASN A 475 50.57 -37.27 11.75
CA ASN A 475 51.70 -38.12 12.10
C ASN A 475 52.85 -37.80 11.17
N THR A 476 53.96 -37.30 11.71
CA THR A 476 55.19 -37.09 10.96
C THR A 476 56.22 -38.12 11.42
N THR A 477 56.67 -38.96 10.49
CA THR A 477 57.70 -39.97 10.75
C THR A 477 59.02 -39.50 10.16
N VAL A 478 60.06 -39.38 11.00
CA VAL A 478 61.43 -39.06 10.56
C VAL A 478 62.34 -40.18 11.07
N GLY A 479 62.84 -41.00 10.15
CA GLY A 479 63.58 -42.23 10.49
C GLY A 479 62.65 -43.28 11.13
N ASN A 480 63.03 -43.80 12.31
CA ASN A 480 62.23 -44.80 13.06
C ASN A 480 61.31 -44.17 14.13
N HIS A 481 61.24 -42.84 14.20
CA HIS A 481 60.39 -42.13 15.17
C HIS A 481 59.21 -41.46 14.48
N THR A 482 58.01 -41.73 14.99
CA THR A 482 56.77 -41.06 14.61
C THR A 482 56.36 -40.12 15.73
N THR A 483 56.18 -38.85 15.42
CA THR A 483 55.58 -37.85 16.31
C THR A 483 54.19 -37.48 15.79
N SER A 484 53.20 -37.52 16.68
CA SER A 484 51.82 -37.14 16.40
C SER A 484 51.56 -35.73 16.91
N ALA A 485 51.11 -34.83 16.04
CA ALA A 485 50.64 -33.50 16.39
C ALA A 485 49.13 -33.41 16.14
N ASN A 486 48.38 -32.97 17.15
CA ASN A 486 46.95 -32.70 16.99
C ASN A 486 46.78 -31.26 16.50
N VAL A 487 46.19 -31.09 15.32
CA VAL A 487 45.81 -29.78 14.78
C VAL A 487 44.30 -29.68 14.85
N THR A 488 43.79 -28.71 15.61
CA THR A 488 42.35 -28.41 15.65
C THR A 488 42.06 -27.27 14.69
N THR A 489 41.21 -27.53 13.70
CA THR A 489 40.70 -26.54 12.74
C THR A 489 39.20 -26.37 12.94
N THR A 490 38.72 -25.13 12.92
CA THR A 490 37.29 -24.84 12.90
C THR A 490 36.79 -24.95 11.46
N GLU A 491 35.92 -25.91 11.19
CA GLU A 491 35.27 -26.11 9.89
C GLU A 491 33.82 -25.60 9.94
N GLU A 492 33.39 -24.93 8.89
CA GLU A 492 32.00 -24.54 8.66
C GLU A 492 31.25 -25.74 8.07
N ARG A 493 30.19 -26.20 8.74
CA ARG A 493 29.31 -27.27 8.23
C ARG A 493 27.86 -26.80 8.20
N ASN A 494 27.13 -27.30 7.21
CA ASN A 494 25.69 -27.10 7.12
C ASN A 494 24.98 -28.13 8.00
N GLN A 495 24.17 -27.67 8.94
CA GLN A 495 23.28 -28.50 9.75
C GLN A 495 21.84 -28.18 9.40
N THR A 496 21.06 -29.19 9.07
CA THR A 496 19.62 -29.04 8.83
C THR A 496 18.87 -29.37 10.11
N ILE A 497 18.07 -28.41 10.58
CA ILE A 497 17.21 -28.54 11.77
C ILE A 497 15.76 -28.50 11.31
N GLN A 498 14.95 -29.42 11.84
CA GLN A 498 13.52 -29.48 11.56
C GLN A 498 12.72 -28.73 12.63
N TYR A 499 11.80 -27.88 12.20
CA TYR A 499 10.92 -27.08 13.04
C TYR A 499 9.45 -27.39 12.73
N THR A 500 8.58 -27.14 13.72
CA THR A 500 7.12 -27.14 13.54
C THR A 500 6.66 -25.70 13.29
N TYR A 501 5.92 -25.48 12.20
CA TYR A 501 5.38 -24.18 11.85
C TYR A 501 4.08 -23.89 12.62
N LYS A 502 4.09 -22.85 13.45
CA LYS A 502 2.92 -22.40 14.21
C LYS A 502 3.01 -20.89 14.47
N TYR A 503 2.57 -20.09 13.50
CA TYR A 503 2.70 -18.63 13.55
C TYR A 503 1.42 -17.94 13.07
N ALA A 504 1.25 -16.67 13.44
CA ALA A 504 0.10 -15.85 13.05
C ALA A 504 0.05 -15.54 11.55
N ILE A 505 1.21 -15.45 10.88
CA ILE A 505 1.24 -15.34 9.43
C ILE A 505 1.05 -16.76 8.89
N GLY A 506 -0.17 -17.07 8.44
CA GLY A 506 -0.53 -18.39 7.96
C GLY A 506 0.25 -18.84 6.72
N PRO A 507 0.26 -20.15 6.41
CA PRO A 507 0.95 -20.68 5.22
C PRO A 507 0.37 -20.12 3.91
N GLY A 508 -0.92 -19.83 3.81
CA GLY A 508 -1.49 -19.20 2.61
C GLY A 508 -0.98 -17.78 2.42
N ILE A 509 -0.91 -16.99 3.49
CA ILE A 509 -0.35 -15.63 3.45
C ILE A 509 1.14 -15.66 3.10
N LEU A 510 1.92 -16.56 3.71
CA LEU A 510 3.32 -16.76 3.31
C LEU A 510 3.42 -17.14 1.82
N ARG A 511 2.51 -17.98 1.32
CA ARG A 511 2.53 -18.39 -0.08
C ARG A 511 2.22 -17.26 -1.05
N ILE A 512 1.35 -16.33 -0.67
CA ILE A 512 1.14 -15.07 -1.40
C ILE A 512 2.46 -14.31 -1.46
N LEU A 513 3.11 -14.07 -0.31
CA LEU A 513 4.36 -13.33 -0.22
C LEU A 513 5.48 -13.98 -1.07
N GLU A 514 5.58 -15.30 -1.05
CA GLU A 514 6.52 -16.05 -1.90
C GLU A 514 6.23 -15.87 -3.38
N THR A 515 4.95 -15.97 -3.75
CA THR A 515 4.51 -15.86 -5.15
C THR A 515 4.83 -14.48 -5.72
N ILE A 516 4.70 -13.40 -4.91
CA ILE A 516 5.07 -12.04 -5.36
C ILE A 516 6.59 -11.79 -5.33
N GLY A 517 7.37 -12.59 -4.59
CA GLY A 517 8.84 -12.60 -4.67
C GLY A 517 9.60 -12.58 -3.34
N TYR A 518 8.93 -12.62 -2.19
CA TYR A 518 9.63 -12.77 -0.90
C TYR A 518 10.22 -14.17 -0.72
N SER A 519 11.25 -14.29 0.12
CA SER A 519 11.69 -15.59 0.64
C SER A 519 11.13 -15.79 2.04
N THR A 520 10.58 -16.97 2.32
CA THR A 520 10.06 -17.32 3.65
C THR A 520 10.73 -18.58 4.18
N VAL A 521 10.51 -18.89 5.45
CA VAL A 521 11.00 -20.12 6.08
C VAL A 521 10.42 -21.41 5.48
N LEU A 522 9.27 -21.35 4.80
CA LEU A 522 8.63 -22.54 4.21
C LEU A 522 9.18 -22.91 2.83
N THR A 523 9.91 -22.04 2.16
CA THR A 523 10.51 -22.33 0.84
C THR A 523 12.00 -22.05 0.79
N ASN A 524 12.48 -21.02 1.49
CA ASN A 524 13.84 -20.52 1.46
C ASN A 524 14.42 -20.42 0.04
N THR A 525 13.88 -19.53 -0.77
CA THR A 525 14.32 -19.33 -2.17
C THR A 525 15.66 -18.60 -2.27
N ASN A 526 16.12 -17.99 -1.18
CA ASN A 526 17.22 -17.02 -1.16
C ASN A 526 17.07 -15.94 -2.25
N TYR A 527 15.81 -15.61 -2.60
CA TYR A 527 15.44 -14.69 -3.68
C TYR A 527 16.15 -14.99 -5.01
N THR A 528 16.27 -16.27 -5.38
CA THR A 528 16.89 -16.71 -6.66
C THR A 528 15.86 -17.23 -7.66
N THR A 529 14.56 -16.98 -7.46
CA THR A 529 13.51 -17.50 -8.33
C THR A 529 13.54 -16.85 -9.72
N SER A 530 13.40 -17.69 -10.75
CA SER A 530 13.19 -17.23 -12.12
C SER A 530 11.82 -16.56 -12.21
N VAL A 531 11.79 -15.25 -12.45
CA VAL A 531 10.55 -14.51 -12.68
C VAL A 531 10.06 -14.74 -14.11
N ILE A 532 8.84 -15.28 -14.24
CA ILE A 532 8.15 -15.38 -15.52
C ILE A 532 7.78 -13.96 -15.94
N LYS A 533 8.36 -13.43 -17.01
CA LYS A 533 7.98 -12.12 -17.55
C LYS A 533 6.64 -12.21 -18.25
N THR A 534 5.76 -11.25 -17.96
CA THR A 534 4.51 -11.11 -18.71
C THR A 534 4.77 -10.37 -20.02
N ASN A 535 4.15 -10.83 -21.10
CA ASN A 535 4.17 -10.11 -22.37
C ASN A 535 3.05 -9.06 -22.38
N LYS A 536 3.42 -7.78 -22.26
CA LYS A 536 2.48 -6.67 -22.42
C LYS A 536 2.38 -6.28 -23.91
N PRO A 537 1.17 -6.21 -24.50
CA PRO A 537 1.01 -5.69 -25.85
C PRO A 537 1.46 -4.24 -25.94
N ASN A 538 2.12 -3.85 -27.04
CA ASN A 538 2.46 -2.46 -27.28
C ASN A 538 1.19 -1.62 -27.48
N THR A 539 1.11 -0.47 -26.83
CA THR A 539 -0.02 0.45 -26.95
C THR A 539 0.46 1.85 -27.30
N SER A 540 -0.39 2.65 -27.95
CA SER A 540 -0.11 4.08 -28.20
C SER A 540 0.02 4.90 -26.91
N CYS A 541 -0.43 4.35 -25.79
CA CYS A 541 -0.31 4.95 -24.47
C CYS A 541 1.07 4.74 -23.85
N ASP A 542 1.82 3.72 -24.28
CA ASP A 542 3.15 3.43 -23.74
C ASP A 542 4.19 4.48 -24.20
N ASP A 543 4.05 5.02 -25.41
CA ASP A 543 4.94 6.07 -25.94
C ASP A 543 4.52 7.49 -25.49
N SER A 544 3.24 7.69 -25.17
CA SER A 544 2.68 9.00 -24.79
C SER A 544 2.62 9.23 -23.27
N ASN A 545 2.68 8.18 -22.46
CA ASN A 545 2.91 8.24 -21.01
C ASN A 545 4.37 8.01 -20.63
N ASN A 546 5.31 8.23 -21.57
CA ASN A 546 6.71 8.45 -21.24
C ASN A 546 6.85 9.82 -20.53
N ASN A 547 6.22 9.93 -19.36
CA ASN A 547 6.55 10.88 -18.31
C ASN A 547 7.92 10.50 -17.70
N ASN A 548 8.92 10.26 -18.55
CA ASN A 548 10.20 10.91 -18.34
C ASN A 548 9.88 12.41 -18.39
N TYR A 549 9.44 12.92 -17.24
CA TYR A 549 9.33 14.34 -16.99
C TYR A 549 10.60 14.96 -17.55
N TYR A 550 10.44 15.91 -18.47
CA TYR A 550 11.54 16.71 -18.97
C TYR A 550 12.35 17.15 -17.75
N ALA A 551 13.56 16.62 -17.62
CA ALA A 551 14.64 17.39 -17.03
C ALA A 551 14.60 18.70 -17.81
N ARG A 552 14.21 19.78 -17.13
CA ARG A 552 14.25 21.14 -17.65
C ARG A 552 15.64 21.33 -18.23
N ASP A 553 15.73 21.29 -19.55
CA ASP A 553 16.89 21.81 -20.24
C ASP A 553 16.82 23.34 -20.13
N ASP A 554 18.01 23.90 -19.99
CA ASP A 554 18.29 25.10 -19.23
C ASP A 554 17.60 26.37 -19.75
N GLN A 555 17.35 27.27 -18.80
CA GLN A 555 17.25 28.69 -19.07
C GLN A 555 18.40 29.11 -19.98
N LEU A 556 18.05 29.86 -21.03
CA LEU A 556 18.95 30.76 -21.75
C LEU A 556 19.66 31.69 -20.75
N VAL A 557 20.80 31.23 -20.21
CA VAL A 557 21.74 32.09 -19.51
C VAL A 557 22.55 32.81 -20.58
N ALA A 558 22.21 34.07 -20.79
CA ALA A 558 23.02 35.01 -21.53
C ALA A 558 24.44 35.01 -20.95
N ALA A 559 25.43 34.68 -21.79
CA ALA A 559 26.83 34.71 -21.43
C ALA A 559 27.28 36.15 -21.13
N SER A 560 27.38 36.48 -19.84
CA SER A 560 28.18 37.60 -19.35
C SER A 560 29.66 37.23 -19.47
N SER A 561 30.30 37.61 -20.57
CA SER A 561 31.74 37.53 -20.75
C SER A 561 32.45 38.55 -19.85
N LYS A 562 33.10 38.07 -18.78
CA LYS A 562 34.27 38.76 -18.20
C LYS A 562 35.52 38.20 -18.87
N SER A 563 36.18 39.09 -19.59
CA SER A 563 37.52 38.96 -20.15
C SER A 563 38.54 38.67 -19.06
N ASP A 564 39.46 37.74 -19.32
CA ASP A 564 40.91 37.96 -19.17
C ASP A 564 41.67 36.71 -19.61
N ALA A 565 42.27 36.75 -20.80
CA ALA A 565 43.47 35.99 -21.15
C ALA A 565 44.07 36.48 -22.50
N THR A 566 45.06 37.36 -22.36
CA THR A 566 46.38 37.30 -23.02
C THR A 566 46.50 36.93 -24.51
N HIS A 567 46.95 37.93 -25.26
CA HIS A 567 47.74 37.92 -26.51
C HIS A 567 48.52 36.63 -26.84
N SER A 568 48.38 36.15 -28.09
CA SER A 568 49.49 36.12 -29.06
C SER A 568 49.07 35.51 -30.41
N SER A 569 49.08 36.37 -31.44
CA SER A 569 49.64 36.17 -32.79
C SER A 569 49.50 34.79 -33.47
N PHE A 570 48.76 34.70 -34.58
CA PHE A 570 49.33 34.73 -35.94
C PHE A 570 48.23 34.66 -37.02
N VAL A 571 48.57 35.32 -38.12
CA VAL A 571 47.86 35.56 -39.39
C VAL A 571 47.54 34.26 -40.15
N THR A 572 46.41 34.19 -40.87
CA THR A 572 46.34 33.96 -42.35
C THR A 572 44.89 34.04 -42.88
N ILE A 573 44.75 34.83 -43.94
CA ILE A 573 43.59 35.11 -44.79
C ILE A 573 43.34 33.93 -45.75
N TYR A 574 42.10 33.57 -46.07
CA TYR A 574 41.68 33.32 -47.46
C TYR A 574 40.16 33.43 -47.66
N LEU A 575 39.85 33.95 -48.83
CA LEU A 575 38.61 34.47 -49.39
C LEU A 575 38.04 33.48 -50.43
N HIS A 576 36.74 33.66 -50.76
CA HIS A 576 35.96 33.19 -51.93
C HIS A 576 34.93 32.09 -51.63
N LEU A 577 33.60 32.27 -51.80
CA LEU A 577 32.73 32.87 -52.84
C LEU A 577 32.36 31.86 -53.95
N PHE A 578 31.09 31.94 -54.39
CA PHE A 578 30.32 31.16 -55.41
C PHE A 578 29.33 30.11 -54.86
N VAL A 579 28.09 29.89 -55.34
CA VAL A 579 27.05 30.61 -56.11
C VAL A 579 25.96 29.56 -56.46
N PHE A 580 24.69 29.98 -56.43
CA PHE A 580 23.44 29.52 -57.10
C PHE A 580 23.23 28.10 -57.67
N ILE A 581 21.97 27.61 -57.51
CA ILE A 581 20.94 27.24 -58.54
C ILE A 581 19.90 26.30 -57.85
N VAL A 582 18.67 26.72 -57.51
CA VAL A 582 17.38 26.66 -58.26
C VAL A 582 16.98 25.29 -58.85
N SER A 583 15.88 24.70 -58.35
CA SER A 583 14.67 24.26 -59.10
C SER A 583 13.78 23.39 -58.16
N LEU A 584 12.58 23.84 -57.74
CA LEU A 584 11.25 23.48 -58.30
C LEU A 584 11.14 22.06 -58.89
N CYS A 585 10.30 21.18 -58.30
CA CYS A 585 8.92 20.95 -58.74
C CYS A 585 8.19 19.87 -57.91
N THR A 586 6.89 20.15 -57.75
CA THR A 586 5.72 19.38 -57.31
C THR A 586 5.67 17.87 -57.59
N LEU A 587 5.13 17.13 -56.61
CA LEU A 587 3.85 16.40 -56.75
C LEU A 587 3.16 16.28 -55.39
#